data_AF-A0A651EGB7-F1
#
_entry.id   AF-A0A651EGB7-F1
#
_cell.length_a   1.000
_cell.length_b   1.000
_cell.length_c   1.000
_cell.angle_alpha   90.00
_cell.angle_beta   90.00
_cell.angle_gamma   90.00
#
_symmetry.space_group_name_H-M   'P 1'
#
loop_
_entity.id
_entity.type
_entity.pdbx_description
1 polymer ?
#
loop_
_entity_poly.entity_id
_entity_poly.type
_entity_poly.pdbx_seq_one_letter_code
_entity_poly.pdbx_strand_id
1 'polypeptide(L)' 'MYLPDVNVLLGLEHYWRRLTITDEYSPKVWTDRYLAAFAVVGGLRVVTFDTAFASLPEVESVVPGA' A
#
# COMPACT_ATOMS: atom_id res chain seq x y z
N MET A 1 21.51 12.84 5.26
CA MET A 1 20.03 12.82 5.31
C MET A 1 19.56 12.57 3.89
N TYR A 2 19.07 11.37 3.59
CA TYR A 2 18.56 11.03 2.27
C TYR A 2 17.16 11.65 2.14
N LEU A 3 17.02 12.65 1.26
CA LEU A 3 15.70 13.09 0.85
C LEU A 3 15.24 12.09 -0.22
N PRO A 4 14.12 11.37 -0.03
CA PRO A 4 13.61 10.51 -1.08
C PRO A 4 13.33 11.35 -2.32
N ASP A 5 13.56 10.75 -3.49
CA ASP A 5 13.24 11.37 -4.77
C ASP A 5 11.78 11.88 -4.73
N VAL A 6 11.56 13.12 -5.14
CA VAL A 6 10.22 13.75 -5.13
C VAL A 6 9.19 12.92 -5.90
N ASN A 7 9.62 12.15 -6.90
CA ASN A 7 8.76 11.25 -7.65
C ASN A 7 8.24 10.09 -6.79
N VAL A 8 9.00 9.64 -5.79
CA VAL A 8 8.54 8.61 -4.82
C VAL A 8 7.42 9.17 -3.94
N LEU A 9 7.55 10.41 -3.49
CA LEU A 9 6.53 11.05 -2.65
C LEU A 9 5.24 11.31 -3.44
N LEU A 10 5.36 11.81 -4.66
CA LEU A 10 4.21 12.03 -5.56
C LEU A 10 3.53 10.72 -5.94
N GLY A 11 4.31 9.67 -6.22
CA GLY A 11 3.78 8.34 -6.47
C GLY A 11 2.99 7.81 -5.27
N LEU A 12 3.55 7.94 -4.06
CA LEU A 12 2.92 7.45 -2.84
C LEU A 12 1.55 8.09 -2.61
N GLU A 13 1.46 9.41 -2.71
CA GLU A 13 0.18 10.12 -2.56
C GLU A 13 -0.81 9.70 -3.64
N HIS A 14 -0.38 9.59 -4.89
CA HIS A 14 -1.23 9.18 -6.01
C HIS A 14 -1.87 7.80 -5.78
N TYR A 15 -1.06 6.79 -5.46
CA TYR A 15 -1.56 5.44 -5.21
C TYR A 15 -2.40 5.37 -3.94
N TRP A 16 -1.98 6.04 -2.86
CA TRP A 16 -2.71 6.01 -1.61
C TRP A 16 -4.11 6.60 -1.78
N ARG A 17 -4.23 7.77 -2.42
CA ARG A 17 -5.53 8.38 -2.71
C ARG A 17 -6.40 7.43 -3.53
N ARG A 18 -5.87 6.86 -4.62
CA ARG A 18 -6.62 5.94 -5.49
C ARG A 18 -7.18 4.74 -4.72
N LEU A 19 -6.36 4.13 -3.86
CA LEU A 19 -6.75 2.97 -3.07
C LEU A 19 -7.74 3.30 -1.95
N THR A 20 -7.79 4.56 -1.49
CA THR A 20 -8.71 5.04 -0.44
C THR A 20 -10.02 5.63 -0.95
N ILE A 21 -10.23 5.72 -2.27
CA ILE A 21 -11.53 6.15 -2.82
C ILE A 21 -12.52 5.00 -2.63
N THR A 22 -13.20 5.00 -1.49
CA THR A 22 -14.27 4.05 -1.13
C THR A 22 -15.38 4.80 -0.39
N ASP A 23 -16.61 4.28 -0.43
CA ASP A 23 -17.76 4.87 0.29
C ASP A 23 -17.68 4.74 1.82
N GLU A 24 -16.72 3.97 2.34
CA GLU A 24 -16.54 3.71 3.76
C GLU A 24 -15.22 4.31 4.29
N TYR A 25 -15.31 4.98 5.44
CA TYR A 25 -14.16 5.57 6.15
C TYR A 25 -13.77 4.67 7.32
N SER A 26 -12.59 4.05 7.24
CA SER A 26 -12.03 3.24 8.34
C SER A 26 -10.53 3.51 8.48
N PRO A 27 -10.03 3.83 9.70
CA PRO A 27 -8.59 4.02 9.93
C PRO A 27 -7.74 2.78 9.57
N LYS A 28 -8.29 1.57 9.75
CA LYS A 28 -7.65 0.32 9.32
C LYS A 28 -7.45 0.34 7.81
N VAL A 29 -8.55 0.62 7.08
CA VAL A 29 -8.59 0.70 5.62
C VAL A 29 -7.52 1.66 5.10
N TRP A 30 -7.43 2.87 5.67
CA TRP A 30 -6.43 3.86 5.26
C TRP A 30 -4.98 3.41 5.51
N THR A 31 -4.73 2.75 6.64
CA THR A 31 -3.40 2.24 6.99
C THR A 31 -2.96 1.14 6.03
N ASP A 32 -3.84 0.18 5.74
CA ASP A 32 -3.53 -0.92 4.81
C ASP A 32 -3.24 -0.38 3.41
N ARG A 33 -4.01 0.63 2.96
CA ARG A 33 -3.85 1.27 1.65
C ARG A 33 -2.61 2.12 1.55
N TYR A 34 -2.16 2.70 2.66
CA TYR A 34 -0.87 3.39 2.72
C TYR A 34 0.28 2.39 2.52
N LEU A 35 0.25 1.26 3.23
CA LEU A 35 1.27 0.21 3.09
C LEU A 35 1.28 -0.39 1.67
N ALA A 36 0.10 -0.58 1.09
CA ALA A 36 -0.06 -0.98 -0.31
C ALA A 36 0.58 0.03 -1.28
N ALA A 37 0.24 1.32 -1.16
CA ALA A 37 0.81 2.37 -2.01
C ALA A 37 2.33 2.48 -1.86
N PHE A 38 2.84 2.34 -0.64
CA PHE A 38 4.27 2.31 -0.35
C PHE A 38 4.96 1.14 -1.04
N ALA A 39 4.37 -0.06 -0.97
CA ALA A 39 4.92 -1.24 -1.63
C ALA A 39 4.93 -1.10 -3.16
N VAL A 40 3.84 -0.60 -3.74
CA VAL A 40 3.73 -0.36 -5.20
C VAL A 40 4.80 0.60 -5.69
N VAL A 41 4.94 1.76 -5.03
CA VAL A 41 5.91 2.79 -5.44
C VAL A 41 7.35 2.33 -5.22
N GLY A 42 7.60 1.56 -4.16
CA GLY A 42 8.91 1.00 -3.86
C GLY A 42 9.28 -0.25 -4.68
N GLY A 43 8.35 -0.82 -5.46
CA GLY A 43 8.55 -2.12 -6.09
C GLY A 43 8.79 -3.25 -5.09
N LEU A 44 8.11 -3.19 -3.94
CA LEU A 44 8.27 -4.10 -2.82
C LEU A 44 7.10 -5.09 -2.73
N ARG A 45 7.33 -6.21 -2.03
CA ARG A 45 6.30 -7.18 -1.64
C ARG A 45 5.87 -6.95 -0.21
N VAL A 46 4.57 -7.01 0.06
CA VAL A 46 4.02 -6.94 1.43
C VAL A 46 4.05 -8.33 2.07
N VAL A 47 4.81 -8.47 3.15
CA VAL A 47 4.82 -9.68 3.98
C VAL A 47 3.94 -9.42 5.20
N THR A 48 2.80 -10.09 5.31
CA THR A 48 1.79 -9.79 6.34
C THR A 48 0.95 -11.01 6.68
N PHE A 49 0.42 -11.06 7.91
CA PHE A 49 -0.60 -12.05 8.28
C PHE A 49 -2.02 -11.60 7.93
N ASP A 50 -2.21 -10.34 7.52
CA ASP A 50 -3.51 -9.84 7.09
C ASP A 50 -3.80 -10.28 5.65
N THR A 51 -4.72 -11.23 5.51
CA THR A 51 -5.14 -11.78 4.22
C THR A 51 -5.91 -10.79 3.36
N ALA A 52 -6.37 -9.66 3.91
CA ALA A 52 -7.07 -8.63 3.16
C ALA A 52 -6.20 -8.02 2.04
N PHE A 53 -4.87 -8.06 2.16
CA PHE A 53 -3.96 -7.58 1.11
C PHE A 53 -4.06 -8.41 -0.18
N ALA A 54 -4.48 -9.68 -0.12
CA ALA A 54 -4.69 -10.50 -1.31
C ALA A 54 -5.84 -9.97 -2.20
N SER A 55 -6.72 -9.11 -1.66
CA SER A 55 -7.79 -8.46 -2.43
C SER A 55 -7.33 -7.23 -3.22
N LEU A 56 -6.09 -6.77 -3.02
CA LEU A 56 -5.52 -5.60 -3.71
C LEU A 56 -4.68 -6.06 -4.90
N PRO A 57 -5.20 -6.04 -6.14
CA PRO A 57 -4.53 -6.63 -7.30
C PRO A 57 -3.22 -5.92 -7.68
N GLU A 58 -3.04 -4.66 -7.29
CA GLU A 58 -1.80 -3.93 -7.56
C GLU A 58 -0.65 -4.28 -6.60
N VAL A 59 -0.94 -5.01 -5.51
CA VAL A 59 0.02 -5.29 -4.44
C VAL A 59 0.39 -6.76 -4.45
N GLU A 60 1.67 -7.05 -4.64
CA GLU A 60 2.16 -8.39 -4.35
C GLU A 60 2.22 -8.59 -2.83
N SER A 61 1.47 -9.58 -2.32
CA SER A 61 1.46 -9.91 -0.90
C SER A 61 1.69 -11.40 -0.65
N VAL A 62 2.29 -11.71 0.49
CA VAL A 62 2.52 -13.08 0.94
C VAL A 62 2.23 -13.20 2.43
N VAL A 63 1.55 -14.30 2.79
CA VAL A 63 1.38 -14.72 4.17
C VAL A 63 2.52 -15.68 4.54
N PRO A 64 3.38 -15.35 5.51
CA PRO A 64 4.45 -16.25 5.93
C PRO A 64 3.91 -17.59 6.43
N GLY A 65 4.44 -18.69 5.89
CA GLY A 65 4.11 -20.05 6.31
C GLY A 65 2.79 -20.60 5.77
N ALA A 66 2.14 -19.89 4.83
CA ALA A 66 1.03 -20.40 4.03
C ALA A 66 1.49 -21.19 2.80
#